data_AF-A0A255DL38-F1
#
_entry.id   AF-A0A255DL38-F1
#
_cell.length_a   1.000
_cell.length_b   1.000
_cell.length_c   1.000
_cell.angle_alpha   90.00
_cell.angle_beta   90.00
_cell.angle_gamma   90.00
#
_symmetry.space_group_name_H-M   'P 1'
#
loop_
_entity.id
_entity.type
_entity.pdbx_description
1 polymer ?
#
loop_
_entity_poly.entity_id
_entity_poly.type
_entity_poly.pdbx_seq_one_letter_code
_entity_poly.pdbx_strand_id
1 'polypeptide(L)'
;MSEQTDTEVTDVETGDSEVIDDADTFPAHVVRDLREKNGRYRTRAHDAEQRADTAETRATELAQRLHTALVEQTGRLQDSSDLPFSAEHLDDTEALVAALDALLEAKPHLKSRKVAGNAGFGVQGEESQQVTLESILQQYV
;
A
#
# COMPACT_ATOMS: atom_id res chain seq x y z
N MET A 1 -30.98 11.48 -14.06
CA MET A 1 -31.24 10.33 -14.95
C MET A 1 -31.01 10.82 -16.37
N SER A 2 -29.83 10.54 -16.90
CA SER A 2 -29.50 10.69 -18.32
C SER A 2 -28.66 9.48 -18.69
N GLU A 3 -29.05 8.91 -19.81
CA GLU A 3 -28.92 7.53 -20.24
C GLU A 3 -28.07 7.51 -21.51
N GLN A 4 -27.34 6.41 -21.71
CA GLN A 4 -26.62 6.02 -22.94
C GLN A 4 -25.41 6.90 -23.33
N THR A 5 -24.31 6.36 -23.85
CA THR A 5 -24.23 5.31 -24.88
C THR A 5 -23.05 4.36 -24.67
N ASP A 6 -23.39 3.08 -24.72
CA ASP A 6 -22.53 1.93 -24.99
C ASP A 6 -21.81 2.13 -26.34
N THR A 7 -20.47 2.08 -26.34
CA THR A 7 -19.67 2.19 -27.56
C THR A 7 -19.61 0.82 -28.21
N GLU A 8 -20.60 0.56 -29.06
CA GLU A 8 -20.62 -0.55 -30.02
C GLU A 8 -19.44 -0.40 -30.97
N VAL A 9 -18.46 -1.32 -30.86
CA VAL A 9 -17.36 -1.43 -31.81
C VAL A 9 -17.92 -2.06 -33.07
N THR A 10 -18.18 -1.23 -34.07
CA THR A 10 -18.58 -1.63 -35.42
C THR A 10 -17.52 -2.53 -36.05
N ASP A 11 -17.89 -3.79 -36.26
CA ASP A 11 -17.19 -4.75 -37.10
C ASP A 11 -17.23 -4.25 -38.54
N VAL A 12 -16.07 -3.83 -39.07
CA VAL A 12 -15.95 -3.35 -40.44
C VAL A 12 -15.91 -4.57 -41.35
N GLU A 13 -17.01 -4.76 -42.11
CA GLU A 13 -17.06 -5.61 -43.31
C GLU A 13 -15.81 -5.36 -44.16
N THR A 14 -14.93 -6.36 -44.22
CA THR A 14 -13.86 -6.40 -45.23
C THR A 14 -14.39 -7.19 -46.41
N GLY A 15 -14.61 -6.45 -47.49
CA GLY A 15 -15.20 -6.91 -48.73
C GLY A 15 -14.46 -8.07 -49.38
N ASP A 16 -15.28 -8.83 -50.10
CA ASP A 16 -14.99 -9.88 -51.06
C ASP A 16 -13.79 -9.58 -51.98
N SER A 17 -12.92 -10.56 -52.09
CA SER A 17 -12.01 -10.72 -53.23
C SER A 17 -11.95 -12.21 -53.50
N GLU A 18 -12.62 -12.62 -54.57
CA GLU A 18 -12.50 -13.95 -55.16
C GLU A 18 -11.02 -14.28 -55.39
N VAL A 19 -10.47 -15.18 -54.57
CA VAL A 19 -9.18 -15.82 -54.83
C VAL A 19 -9.48 -17.30 -55.04
N ILE A 20 -9.29 -17.75 -56.28
CA ILE A 20 -9.42 -19.16 -56.64
C ILE A 20 -8.35 -19.94 -55.87
N ASP A 21 -8.86 -20.84 -55.02
CA ASP A 21 -8.14 -21.77 -54.15
C ASP A 21 -7.22 -22.72 -54.94
N ASP A 22 -5.93 -22.74 -54.57
CA ASP A 22 -5.31 -24.04 -54.31
C ASP A 22 -5.91 -24.52 -52.98
N ALA A 23 -6.83 -25.48 -53.04
CA ALA A 23 -7.67 -25.94 -51.91
C ALA A 23 -6.89 -26.46 -50.68
N ASP A 24 -5.57 -26.51 -50.78
CA ASP A 24 -4.64 -26.92 -49.72
C ASP A 24 -4.01 -25.73 -48.95
N THR A 25 -4.26 -24.46 -49.32
CA THR A 25 -3.60 -23.29 -48.69
C THR A 25 -4.57 -22.17 -48.26
N PHE A 26 -4.50 -21.78 -46.98
CA PHE A 26 -5.31 -20.67 -46.44
C PHE A 26 -4.97 -19.30 -47.06
N PRO A 27 -5.97 -18.41 -47.26
CA PRO A 27 -5.74 -17.05 -47.74
C PRO A 27 -4.80 -16.25 -46.81
N ALA A 28 -3.90 -15.46 -47.41
CA ALA A 28 -2.87 -14.73 -46.67
C ALA A 28 -3.42 -13.70 -45.66
N HIS A 29 -4.59 -13.11 -45.94
CA HIS A 29 -5.23 -12.16 -45.03
C HIS A 29 -5.72 -12.84 -43.75
N VAL A 30 -6.37 -14.00 -43.85
CA VAL A 30 -6.84 -14.80 -42.69
C VAL A 30 -5.67 -15.19 -41.79
N VAL A 31 -4.57 -15.67 -42.35
CA VAL A 31 -3.37 -16.06 -41.57
C VAL A 31 -2.74 -14.86 -40.87
N ARG A 32 -2.71 -13.69 -41.51
CA ARG A 32 -2.20 -12.46 -40.91
C ARG A 32 -3.04 -12.04 -39.72
N ASP A 33 -4.36 -12.01 -39.88
CA ASP A 33 -5.28 -11.65 -38.80
C ASP A 33 -5.20 -12.63 -37.64
N LEU A 34 -5.03 -13.92 -37.94
CA LEU A 34 -4.84 -14.95 -36.93
C LEU A 34 -3.53 -14.76 -36.17
N ARG A 35 -2.43 -14.39 -36.83
CA ARG A 35 -1.14 -14.09 -36.17
C ARG A 35 -1.26 -12.86 -35.27
N GLU A 36 -1.95 -11.82 -35.71
CA GLU A 36 -2.15 -10.61 -34.92
C GLU A 36 -3.01 -10.91 -33.68
N LYS A 37 -4.11 -11.65 -33.85
CA LYS A 37 -4.96 -12.12 -32.73
C LYS A 37 -4.14 -12.97 -31.75
N ASN A 38 -3.37 -13.95 -32.24
CA ASN A 38 -2.49 -14.77 -31.39
C ASN A 38 -1.42 -13.94 -30.68
N GLY A 39 -0.81 -12.97 -31.36
CA GLY A 39 0.14 -12.03 -30.76
C GLY A 39 -0.49 -11.28 -29.59
N ARG A 40 -1.68 -10.72 -29.77
CA ARG A 40 -2.44 -10.07 -28.70
C ARG A 40 -2.73 -10.99 -27.53
N TYR A 41 -3.11 -12.24 -27.77
CA TYR A 41 -3.36 -13.20 -26.69
C TYR A 41 -2.10 -13.50 -25.89
N ARG A 42 -0.95 -13.66 -26.55
CA ARG A 42 0.34 -13.87 -25.87
C ARG A 42 0.73 -12.66 -25.02
N THR A 43 0.60 -11.45 -25.55
CA THR A 43 0.85 -10.22 -24.79
C THR A 43 -0.09 -10.10 -23.59
N ARG A 44 -1.40 -10.33 -23.79
CA ARG A 44 -2.38 -10.30 -22.68
C ARG A 44 -2.09 -11.33 -21.61
N ALA A 45 -1.70 -12.55 -21.98
CA ALA A 45 -1.34 -13.59 -21.02
C ALA A 45 -0.10 -13.19 -20.19
N HIS A 46 0.95 -12.70 -20.87
CA HIS A 46 2.15 -12.21 -20.20
C HIS A 46 1.85 -11.01 -19.28
N ASP A 47 1.06 -10.04 -19.73
CA ASP A 47 0.71 -8.90 -18.88
C ASP A 47 -0.22 -9.30 -17.72
N ALA A 48 -1.01 -10.37 -17.86
CA ALA A 48 -1.84 -10.91 -16.79
C ALA A 48 -0.97 -11.60 -15.72
N GLU A 49 0.02 -12.38 -16.14
CA GLU A 49 1.02 -13.00 -15.26
C GLU A 49 1.77 -11.93 -14.46
N GLN A 50 2.32 -10.90 -15.13
CA GLN A 50 2.99 -9.79 -14.44
C GLN A 50 2.07 -9.04 -13.46
N ARG A 51 0.78 -8.88 -13.81
CA ARG A 51 -0.19 -8.26 -12.89
C ARG A 51 -0.46 -9.13 -11.68
N ALA A 52 -0.53 -10.45 -11.83
CA ALA A 52 -0.69 -11.38 -10.72
C ALA A 52 0.51 -11.30 -9.76
N ASP A 53 1.74 -11.38 -10.29
CA ASP A 53 2.97 -11.29 -9.49
C ASP A 53 3.04 -9.97 -8.70
N THR A 54 2.72 -8.85 -9.37
CA THR A 54 2.73 -7.53 -8.72
C THR A 54 1.51 -7.30 -7.81
N ALA A 55 0.45 -8.10 -7.91
CA ALA A 55 -0.68 -8.04 -6.99
C ALA A 55 -0.37 -8.81 -5.71
N GLU A 56 0.26 -9.98 -5.81
CA GLU A 56 0.67 -10.80 -4.66
C GLU A 56 1.68 -10.08 -3.77
N THR A 57 2.69 -9.44 -4.37
CA THR A 57 3.67 -8.63 -3.64
C THR A 57 3.02 -7.46 -2.91
N ARG A 58 2.16 -6.70 -3.60
CA ARG A 58 1.41 -5.59 -2.99
C ARG A 58 0.47 -6.03 -1.88
N ALA A 59 -0.21 -7.17 -2.04
CA ALA A 59 -1.11 -7.70 -1.00
C ALA A 59 -0.31 -8.02 0.28
N THR A 60 0.86 -8.64 0.13
CA THR A 60 1.76 -8.95 1.26
C THR A 60 2.25 -7.68 1.96
N GLU A 61 2.69 -6.68 1.20
CA GLU A 61 3.13 -5.38 1.73
C GLU A 61 2.00 -4.65 2.48
N LEU A 62 0.78 -4.66 1.94
CA LEU A 62 -0.38 -4.03 2.56
C LEU A 62 -0.80 -4.75 3.86
N ALA A 63 -0.76 -6.09 3.86
CA ALA A 63 -1.06 -6.87 5.05
C ALA A 63 -0.06 -6.58 6.19
N GLN A 64 1.24 -6.50 5.88
CA GLN A 64 2.27 -6.12 6.84
C GLN A 64 2.04 -4.72 7.38
N ARG A 65 1.78 -3.73 6.51
CA ARG A 65 1.50 -2.35 6.94
C ARG A 65 0.26 -2.25 7.81
N LEU A 66 -0.78 -3.02 7.52
CA LEU A 66 -1.99 -3.07 8.34
C LEU A 66 -1.68 -3.63 9.73
N HIS A 67 -0.94 -4.74 9.78
CA HIS A 67 -0.50 -5.34 11.05
C HIS A 67 0.30 -4.34 11.90
N THR A 68 1.29 -3.67 11.29
CA THR A 68 2.07 -2.62 11.97
C THR A 68 1.17 -1.51 12.51
N ALA A 69 0.22 -1.01 11.71
CA ALA A 69 -0.70 0.04 12.14
C ALA A 69 -1.62 -0.39 13.30
N LEU A 70 -2.11 -1.63 13.29
CA LEU A 70 -2.91 -2.17 14.40
C LEU A 70 -2.08 -2.26 15.68
N VAL A 71 -0.84 -2.74 15.58
CA VAL A 71 0.09 -2.82 16.72
C VAL A 71 0.41 -1.43 17.27
N GLU A 72 0.66 -0.44 16.40
CA GLU A 72 0.87 0.96 16.78
C GLU A 72 -0.34 1.55 17.50
N GLN A 73 -1.56 1.27 17.02
CA GLN A 73 -2.80 1.73 17.64
C GLN A 73 -2.95 1.20 19.07
N THR A 74 -2.44 0.00 19.38
CA THR A 74 -2.46 -0.51 20.75
C THR A 74 -1.57 0.31 21.70
N GLY A 75 -0.50 0.94 21.18
CA GLY A 75 0.43 1.76 21.96
C GLY A 75 1.20 1.01 23.06
N ARG A 76 1.19 -0.33 23.03
CA ARG A 76 1.79 -1.18 24.08
C ARG A 76 3.27 -1.47 23.85
N LEU A 77 3.72 -1.50 22.60
CA LEU A 77 5.11 -1.76 22.20
C LEU A 77 5.86 -0.45 21.92
N GLN A 78 7.20 -0.48 22.09
CA GLN A 78 8.08 0.61 21.68
C GLN A 78 8.25 0.67 20.17
N ASP A 79 8.45 -0.48 19.54
CA ASP A 79 8.54 -0.64 18.10
C ASP A 79 7.45 -1.63 17.65
N SER A 80 6.66 -1.23 16.66
CA SER A 80 5.57 -2.03 16.10
C SER A 80 6.06 -3.20 15.24
N SER A 81 7.33 -3.17 14.82
CA SER A 81 7.98 -4.24 14.05
C SER A 81 8.50 -5.41 14.90
N ASP A 82 8.50 -5.28 16.23
CA ASP A 82 8.96 -6.34 17.15
C ASP A 82 8.00 -7.54 17.24
N LEU A 83 6.71 -7.35 16.89
CA LEU A 83 5.74 -8.44 16.83
C LEU A 83 5.80 -9.08 15.43
N PRO A 84 6.10 -10.40 15.31
CA PRO A 84 6.14 -11.06 14.02
C PRO A 84 4.74 -11.04 13.37
N PHE A 85 4.73 -10.87 12.04
CA PHE A 85 3.49 -10.92 11.26
C PHE A 85 2.84 -12.30 11.38
N SER A 86 1.56 -12.32 11.72
CA SER A 86 0.68 -13.48 11.66
C SER A 86 -0.63 -13.06 11.02
N ALA A 87 -1.15 -13.85 10.07
CA ALA A 87 -2.42 -13.58 9.41
C ALA A 87 -3.59 -13.58 10.42
N GLU A 88 -3.52 -14.41 11.46
CA GLU A 88 -4.53 -14.52 12.51
C GLU A 88 -4.73 -13.20 13.28
N HIS A 89 -3.68 -12.37 13.38
CA HIS A 89 -3.76 -11.06 14.04
C HIS A 89 -4.61 -10.03 13.27
N LEU A 90 -4.85 -10.25 11.97
CA LEU A 90 -5.66 -9.36 11.14
C LEU A 90 -7.15 -9.67 11.29
N ASP A 91 -7.49 -10.94 11.50
CA ASP A 91 -8.88 -11.42 11.58
C ASP A 91 -9.42 -11.39 13.01
N ASP A 92 -8.56 -11.61 14.02
CA ASP A 92 -8.95 -11.63 15.43
C ASP A 92 -8.10 -10.68 16.29
N THR A 93 -8.77 -9.66 16.82
CA THR A 93 -8.17 -8.70 17.74
C THR A 93 -7.80 -9.30 19.09
N GLU A 94 -8.51 -10.33 19.57
CA GLU A 94 -8.20 -10.98 20.85
C GLU A 94 -6.90 -11.78 20.75
N ALA A 95 -6.71 -12.49 19.63
CA ALA A 95 -5.46 -13.19 19.32
C ALA A 95 -4.26 -12.24 19.29
N LEU A 96 -4.40 -11.06 18.69
CA LEU A 96 -3.36 -10.03 18.69
C LEU A 96 -3.03 -9.55 20.10
N VAL A 97 -4.03 -9.31 20.95
CA VAL A 97 -3.81 -8.88 22.35
C VAL A 97 -3.11 -9.98 23.15
N ALA A 98 -3.52 -11.23 23.01
CA ALA A 98 -2.89 -12.37 23.68
C ALA A 98 -1.43 -12.55 23.25
N ALA A 99 -1.13 -12.41 21.96
CA ALA A 99 0.23 -12.46 21.44
C ALA A 99 1.10 -11.32 22.00
N LEU A 100 0.54 -10.11 22.10
CA LEU A 100 1.20 -8.97 22.74
C LEU A 100 1.48 -9.22 24.22
N ASP A 101 0.53 -9.79 24.95
CA ASP A 101 0.70 -10.12 26.37
C ASP A 101 1.80 -11.17 26.59
N ALA A 102 1.77 -12.25 25.82
CA ALA A 102 2.80 -13.28 25.87
C ALA A 102 4.20 -12.72 25.52
N LEU A 103 4.28 -11.83 24.52
CA LEU A 103 5.53 -11.19 24.12
C LEU A 103 6.06 -10.28 25.23
N LEU A 104 5.19 -9.48 25.85
CA LEU A 104 5.58 -8.56 26.93
C LEU A 104 5.96 -9.30 28.22
N GLU A 105 5.34 -10.45 28.50
CA GLU A 105 5.74 -11.31 29.61
C GLU A 105 7.15 -11.90 29.39
N ALA A 106 7.43 -12.38 28.18
CA ALA A 106 8.75 -12.91 27.83
C ALA A 106 9.82 -11.81 27.73
N LYS A 107 9.45 -10.64 27.21
CA LYS A 107 10.37 -9.52 26.90
C LYS A 107 9.80 -8.19 27.44
N PRO A 108 9.89 -7.95 28.75
CA PRO A 108 9.31 -6.75 29.37
C PRO A 108 9.96 -5.43 28.92
N HIS A 109 11.16 -5.49 28.33
CA HIS A 109 11.87 -4.29 27.84
C HIS A 109 11.24 -3.70 26.57
N LEU A 110 10.45 -4.46 25.83
CA LEU A 110 9.75 -4.01 24.61
C LEU A 110 8.52 -3.15 24.92
N LYS A 111 8.08 -3.10 26.19
CA LYS A 111 6.94 -2.29 26.62
C LYS A 111 7.20 -0.81 26.38
N SER A 112 6.21 -0.10 25.82
CA SER A 112 6.30 1.33 25.55
C SER A 112 6.69 2.11 26.81
N ARG A 113 7.82 2.81 26.74
CA ARG A 113 8.29 3.71 27.79
C ARG A 113 7.91 5.12 27.42
N LYS A 114 6.72 5.56 27.84
CA LYS A 114 6.41 6.99 27.82
C LYS A 114 7.20 7.65 28.95
N VAL A 115 8.28 8.34 28.60
CA VAL A 115 8.98 9.22 29.55
C VAL A 115 8.05 10.40 29.81
N ALA A 116 7.23 10.28 30.85
CA ALA A 116 6.41 11.39 31.33
C ALA A 116 7.30 12.28 32.20
N GLY A 117 7.64 13.47 31.68
CA GLY A 117 8.45 14.47 32.37
C GLY A 117 9.24 15.32 31.39
N ASN A 118 9.50 16.57 31.77
CA ASN A 118 10.43 17.42 31.04
C ASN A 118 11.81 16.74 31.04
N ALA A 119 12.25 16.28 29.88
CA ALA A 119 13.51 15.59 29.70
C ALA A 119 14.71 16.55 29.75
N GLY A 120 14.78 17.41 30.77
CA GLY A 120 15.97 18.15 31.22
C GLY A 120 16.71 19.05 30.22
N PHE A 121 16.33 19.08 28.95
CA PHE A 121 17.04 19.79 27.89
C PHE A 121 16.32 21.11 27.59
N GLY A 122 16.56 22.09 28.46
CA GLY A 122 16.10 23.46 28.29
C GLY A 122 15.89 24.15 29.63
N VAL A 123 16.18 25.45 29.68
CA VAL A 123 15.83 26.31 30.83
C VAL A 123 14.32 26.20 31.02
N GLN A 124 13.92 25.59 32.12
CA GLN A 124 12.51 25.37 32.44
C GLN A 124 12.19 26.19 33.66
N GLY A 125 11.42 27.25 33.43
CA GLY A 125 11.01 28.20 34.45
C GLY A 125 11.99 29.36 34.62
N GLU A 126 12.00 30.27 33.65
CA GLU A 126 11.68 31.65 34.02
C GLU A 126 10.49 32.03 33.14
N GLU A 127 9.37 32.40 33.76
CA GLU A 127 8.34 33.14 33.06
C GLU A 127 9.07 34.26 32.33
N SER A 128 8.91 34.35 31.02
CA SER A 128 9.43 35.47 30.25
C SER A 128 8.68 36.72 30.70
N GLN A 129 9.13 37.30 31.82
CA GLN A 129 8.92 38.71 32.05
C GLN A 129 9.48 39.39 30.81
N GLN A 130 8.58 39.97 30.03
CA GLN A 130 8.93 40.69 28.83
C GLN A 130 9.98 41.70 29.24
N VAL A 131 11.22 41.53 28.77
CA VAL A 131 12.31 42.44 29.10
C VAL A 131 11.97 43.78 28.45
N THR A 132 11.46 44.71 29.26
CA THR A 132 11.11 46.05 28.80
C THR A 132 12.29 46.98 29.03
N LEU A 133 12.42 48.02 28.20
CA LEU A 133 13.48 49.01 28.36
C LEU A 133 13.47 49.68 29.75
N GLU A 134 12.31 49.78 30.38
CA GLU A 134 12.16 50.31 31.74
C GLU A 134 12.86 49.42 32.78
N SER A 135 12.79 48.09 32.66
CA SER A 135 13.44 47.19 33.61
C SER A 135 14.97 47.23 33.52
N ILE A 136 15.52 47.46 32.31
CA ILE A 136 16.97 47.59 32.10
C ILE A 136 17.49 48.90 32.70
N LEU A 137 16.73 50.00 32.57
CA LEU A 137 17.16 51.31 33.07
C LEU A 137 17.09 51.42 34.60
N GLN A 138 16.16 50.74 35.26
CA GLN A 138 16.09 50.69 36.72
C GLN A 138 17.24 49.90 37.36
N GLN A 139 17.89 48.99 36.63
CA GLN A 139 19.00 48.19 37.16
C GLN A 139 20.35 48.93 37.20
N TYR A 140 20.46 50.06 36.51
CA TYR A 140 21.71 50.83 36.37
C TYR A 140 21.74 52.15 37.18
N VAL A 141 20.80 52.36 38.08
CA VAL A 141 20.75 53.49 39.03
C VAL A 141 20.91 52.95 40.45
#